data_AF-A0A8H2XI35-F1
#
_entry.id   AF-A0A8H2XI35-F1
#
_cell.length_a   1.000
_cell.length_b   1.000
_cell.length_c   1.000
_cell.angle_alpha   90.00
_cell.angle_beta   90.00
_cell.angle_gamma   90.00
#
_symmetry.space_group_name_H-M   'P 1'
#
loop_
_entity.id
_entity.type
_entity.pdbx_description
1 polymer ?
#
loop_
_entity_poly.entity_id
_entity_poly.type
_entity_poly.pdbx_seq_one_letter_code
_entity_poly.pdbx_strand_id
1 'polypeptide(L)'
;MNSPDIYSDVSANGGEHTSRTNNSTYFENKPGQTDSQPLTDNPNVVDMGHSDIELRVNNTIFKTHKYFLCKFRSFEDMIQNMKHQDSSNPTSSITVYRDDRGVNDFSNTFKIIYASAIEGPFTFDIPVLISALRISSAYGFENLRAFTIQHLEKASLAAIQRIELAREFGLSSWEDPAYKELAEREKAVAEEEAQILGFEAFARVAREREEITLKRGKALGEQEHKDRLKKEQEEKAKKEAEEKEKKEAEDKAKKEAEEKAKKEADAKKAAEQK
;
A
#
# COMPACT_ATOMS: atom_id res chain seq x y z
N MET A 1 42.62 -19.05 -24.15
CA MET A 1 43.14 -19.74 -25.36
C MET A 1 43.83 -21.02 -24.92
N ASN A 2 43.11 -22.13 -25.13
CA ASN A 2 43.51 -23.52 -25.34
C ASN A 2 44.55 -24.18 -24.43
N SER A 3 44.03 -24.93 -23.45
CA SER A 3 44.64 -26.15 -22.92
C SER A 3 44.10 -27.35 -23.74
N PRO A 4 44.93 -28.29 -24.24
CA PRO A 4 44.44 -29.42 -25.00
C PRO A 4 44.26 -30.68 -24.13
N ASP A 5 43.28 -31.47 -24.57
CA ASP A 5 42.79 -32.74 -24.06
C ASP A 5 43.83 -33.87 -24.03
N ILE A 6 43.67 -34.76 -23.05
CA ILE A 6 44.26 -36.10 -23.02
C ILE A 6 43.17 -37.09 -23.41
N TYR A 7 43.42 -37.83 -24.49
CA TYR A 7 42.67 -39.02 -24.92
C TYR A 7 43.64 -40.20 -25.00
N SER A 8 43.29 -41.32 -24.36
CA SER A 8 43.74 -42.68 -24.68
C SER A 8 42.93 -43.66 -23.81
N ASP A 9 41.94 -44.35 -24.39
CA ASP A 9 42.01 -45.74 -24.91
C ASP A 9 41.97 -46.81 -23.80
N VAL A 10 40.90 -47.60 -23.64
CA VAL A 10 40.39 -48.72 -24.47
C VAL A 10 40.91 -50.09 -23.97
N SER A 11 39.92 -50.96 -23.67
CA SER A 11 39.89 -52.43 -23.83
C SER A 11 40.47 -53.41 -22.78
N ALA A 12 39.55 -54.22 -22.22
CA ALA A 12 39.29 -55.62 -22.59
C ALA A 12 39.51 -56.75 -21.55
N ASN A 13 38.51 -57.65 -21.55
CA ASN A 13 38.47 -59.08 -21.19
C ASN A 13 38.69 -59.46 -19.72
N GLY A 14 38.01 -60.45 -19.12
CA GLY A 14 37.16 -61.55 -19.58
C GLY A 14 37.39 -62.73 -18.60
N GLY A 15 36.37 -63.55 -18.29
CA GLY A 15 36.59 -64.78 -17.50
C GLY A 15 35.35 -65.35 -16.81
N GLU A 16 35.09 -66.63 -17.03
CA GLU A 16 33.82 -67.35 -16.85
C GLU A 16 33.65 -68.12 -15.51
N HIS A 17 32.39 -68.51 -15.28
CA HIS A 17 31.86 -69.73 -14.62
C HIS A 17 32.19 -70.05 -13.14
N THR A 18 31.14 -70.15 -12.31
CA THR A 18 30.70 -71.42 -11.66
C THR A 18 29.31 -71.30 -11.03
N SER A 19 28.55 -72.38 -11.14
CA SER A 19 27.17 -72.56 -10.67
C SER A 19 27.07 -72.68 -9.15
N ARG A 20 26.02 -72.09 -8.55
CA ARG A 20 25.46 -72.57 -7.28
C ARG A 20 23.97 -72.20 -7.14
N THR A 21 23.16 -73.23 -7.09
CA THR A 21 21.77 -73.23 -6.61
C THR A 21 21.70 -72.66 -5.20
N ASN A 22 20.66 -71.86 -4.90
CA ASN A 22 19.70 -72.13 -3.83
C ASN A 22 18.58 -71.08 -3.77
N ASN A 23 17.37 -71.60 -3.58
CA ASN A 23 16.12 -70.89 -3.35
C ASN A 23 16.23 -69.80 -2.29
N SER A 24 15.64 -68.64 -2.56
CA SER A 24 14.83 -67.94 -1.57
C SER A 24 13.84 -67.03 -2.29
N THR A 25 12.57 -67.34 -2.11
CA THR A 25 11.42 -66.47 -2.34
C THR A 25 11.68 -65.07 -1.78
N TYR A 26 11.48 -64.05 -2.62
CA TYR A 26 10.68 -62.84 -2.39
C TYR A 26 11.20 -61.65 -3.23
N PHE A 27 10.24 -60.98 -3.88
CA PHE A 27 10.31 -59.71 -4.59
C PHE A 27 11.13 -59.66 -5.89
N GLU A 28 10.42 -59.70 -7.03
CA GLU A 28 10.79 -58.80 -8.13
C GLU A 28 9.56 -58.36 -8.91
N ASN A 29 9.47 -57.04 -9.04
CA ASN A 29 8.60 -56.30 -9.92
C ASN A 29 8.75 -56.80 -11.37
N LYS A 30 7.66 -56.74 -12.15
CA LYS A 30 7.78 -56.58 -13.60
C LYS A 30 7.17 -55.27 -14.07
N PRO A 31 7.78 -54.66 -15.11
CA PRO A 31 7.69 -53.25 -15.40
C PRO A 31 6.66 -52.96 -16.50
N GLY A 32 6.31 -51.69 -16.64
CA GLY A 32 5.75 -51.17 -17.88
C GLY A 32 4.24 -51.00 -17.87
N GLN A 33 3.77 -50.06 -17.06
CA GLN A 33 2.74 -49.13 -17.50
C GLN A 33 2.98 -47.84 -16.73
N THR A 34 3.79 -46.95 -17.32
CA THR A 34 3.61 -45.53 -17.05
C THR A 34 2.26 -45.17 -17.61
N ASP A 35 1.22 -45.43 -16.82
CA ASP A 35 -0.02 -44.68 -16.92
C ASP A 35 0.35 -43.25 -16.54
N SER A 36 0.87 -42.51 -17.51
CA SER A 36 0.67 -41.08 -17.56
C SER A 36 -0.83 -40.89 -17.73
N GLN A 37 -1.58 -41.04 -16.63
CA GLN A 37 -2.89 -40.44 -16.54
C GLN A 37 -2.66 -38.95 -16.85
N PRO A 38 -3.25 -38.40 -17.92
CA PRO A 38 -3.34 -36.96 -17.98
C PRO A 38 -4.09 -36.58 -16.70
N LEU A 39 -3.52 -35.73 -15.85
CA LEU A 39 -4.33 -35.01 -14.89
C LEU A 39 -5.39 -34.30 -15.73
N THR A 40 -6.57 -34.89 -15.83
CA THR A 40 -7.74 -34.23 -16.37
C THR A 40 -8.08 -33.19 -15.33
N ASP A 41 -7.46 -32.03 -15.45
CA ASP A 41 -7.66 -30.91 -14.54
C ASP A 41 -9.07 -30.40 -14.80
N ASN A 42 -10.04 -31.01 -14.11
CA ASN A 42 -11.44 -30.70 -14.29
C ASN A 42 -11.62 -29.19 -14.09
N PRO A 43 -12.31 -28.50 -15.02
CA PRO A 43 -12.46 -27.06 -14.91
C PRO A 43 -13.25 -26.72 -13.66
N ASN A 44 -12.80 -25.69 -12.94
CA ASN A 44 -13.56 -25.16 -11.81
C ASN A 44 -14.84 -24.52 -12.33
N VAL A 45 -16.00 -24.87 -11.78
CA VAL A 45 -17.29 -24.32 -12.22
C VAL A 45 -17.89 -23.44 -11.13
N VAL A 46 -18.16 -22.18 -11.48
CA VAL A 46 -18.89 -21.22 -10.64
C VAL A 46 -20.24 -20.98 -11.29
N ASP A 47 -21.32 -21.38 -10.63
CA ASP A 47 -22.69 -21.24 -11.13
C ASP A 47 -23.45 -20.13 -10.40
N MET A 48 -23.90 -19.13 -11.15
CA MET A 48 -24.66 -17.99 -10.64
C MET A 48 -26.19 -18.23 -10.67
N GLY A 49 -26.63 -19.45 -11.04
CA GLY A 49 -28.03 -19.85 -11.13
C GLY A 49 -28.71 -19.37 -12.42
N HIS A 50 -29.60 -20.20 -12.99
CA HIS A 50 -30.40 -19.88 -14.20
C HIS A 50 -29.64 -19.29 -15.38
N SER A 51 -28.38 -19.70 -15.54
CA SER A 51 -27.45 -19.21 -16.55
C SER A 51 -27.86 -19.57 -17.98
N ASP A 52 -27.61 -18.66 -18.92
CA ASP A 52 -27.87 -18.82 -20.36
C ASP A 52 -26.59 -18.69 -21.22
N ILE A 53 -25.43 -18.55 -20.56
CA ILE A 53 -24.10 -18.45 -21.17
C ILE A 53 -22.97 -18.89 -20.21
N GLU A 54 -21.93 -19.49 -20.76
CA GLU A 54 -20.69 -19.83 -20.05
C GLU A 54 -19.56 -18.87 -20.45
N LEU A 55 -18.96 -18.17 -19.47
CA LEU A 55 -17.71 -17.44 -19.64
C LEU A 55 -16.56 -18.30 -19.08
N ARG A 56 -15.66 -18.75 -19.95
CA ARG A 56 -14.45 -19.48 -19.57
C ARG A 56 -13.31 -18.52 -19.38
N VAL A 57 -12.71 -18.51 -18.20
CA VAL A 57 -11.52 -17.73 -17.84
C VAL A 57 -10.45 -18.71 -17.38
N ASN A 58 -9.43 -18.91 -18.18
CA ASN A 58 -8.40 -19.94 -17.94
C ASN A 58 -9.06 -21.32 -17.69
N ASN A 59 -8.77 -22.00 -16.56
CA ASN A 59 -9.39 -23.29 -16.19
C ASN A 59 -10.69 -23.14 -15.36
N THR A 60 -11.32 -21.96 -15.36
CA THR A 60 -12.56 -21.71 -14.60
C THR A 60 -13.70 -21.32 -15.53
N ILE A 61 -14.87 -21.93 -15.32
CA ILE A 61 -16.10 -21.67 -16.06
C ILE A 61 -17.07 -20.91 -15.15
N PHE A 62 -17.42 -19.69 -15.53
CA PHE A 62 -18.48 -18.90 -14.92
C PHE A 62 -19.78 -19.10 -15.71
N LYS A 63 -20.73 -19.83 -15.13
CA LYS A 63 -22.09 -19.93 -15.66
C LYS A 63 -22.89 -18.71 -15.22
N THR A 64 -23.26 -17.85 -16.17
CA THR A 64 -23.82 -16.52 -15.91
C THR A 64 -24.91 -16.16 -16.92
N HIS A 65 -25.33 -14.89 -16.96
CA HIS A 65 -26.41 -14.40 -17.82
C HIS A 65 -25.88 -13.45 -18.90
N LYS A 66 -26.36 -13.61 -20.14
CA LYS A 66 -26.08 -12.73 -21.30
C LYS A 66 -26.37 -11.28 -20.96
N TYR A 67 -27.44 -11.02 -20.21
CA TYR A 67 -27.79 -9.69 -19.74
C TYR A 67 -26.63 -8.96 -19.02
N PHE A 68 -25.83 -9.67 -18.21
CA PHE A 68 -24.69 -9.07 -17.53
C PHE A 68 -23.47 -8.95 -18.43
N LEU A 69 -23.20 -9.97 -19.26
CA LEU A 69 -22.05 -9.96 -20.15
C LEU A 69 -22.17 -8.91 -21.26
N CYS A 70 -23.35 -8.66 -21.80
CA CYS A 70 -23.57 -7.62 -22.80
C CYS A 70 -23.35 -6.19 -22.29
N LYS A 71 -23.21 -5.98 -20.97
CA LYS A 71 -22.80 -4.67 -20.43
C LYS A 71 -21.33 -4.36 -20.69
N PHE A 72 -20.53 -5.37 -21.01
CA PHE A 72 -19.14 -5.24 -21.44
C PHE A 72 -19.09 -5.23 -22.97
N ARG A 73 -18.57 -4.16 -23.57
CA ARG A 73 -18.46 -4.04 -25.02
C ARG A 73 -17.75 -5.24 -25.66
N SER A 74 -16.63 -5.67 -25.09
CA SER A 74 -15.87 -6.79 -25.65
C SER A 74 -16.62 -8.11 -25.62
N PHE A 75 -17.39 -8.39 -24.56
CA PHE A 75 -18.17 -9.63 -24.49
C PHE A 75 -19.43 -9.55 -25.34
N GLU A 76 -20.06 -8.38 -25.46
CA GLU A 76 -21.13 -8.17 -26.42
C GLU A 76 -20.68 -8.51 -27.84
N ASP A 77 -19.53 -7.98 -28.28
CA ASP A 77 -18.95 -8.27 -29.60
C ASP A 77 -18.69 -9.78 -29.78
N MET A 78 -18.08 -10.44 -28.77
CA MET A 78 -17.86 -11.90 -28.80
C MET A 78 -19.17 -12.69 -28.92
N ILE A 79 -20.21 -12.28 -28.18
CA ILE A 79 -21.52 -12.95 -28.18
C ILE A 79 -22.23 -12.76 -29.51
N GLN A 80 -22.13 -11.58 -30.13
CA GLN A 80 -22.72 -11.31 -31.43
C GLN A 80 -22.04 -12.14 -32.53
N ASN A 81 -20.71 -12.23 -32.52
CA ASN A 81 -19.95 -13.00 -33.50
C ASN A 81 -20.27 -14.51 -33.44
N MET A 82 -20.57 -15.07 -32.26
CA MET A 82 -20.98 -16.46 -32.13
C MET A 82 -22.33 -16.78 -32.77
N LYS A 83 -23.28 -15.84 -32.82
CA LYS A 83 -24.61 -16.08 -33.44
C LYS A 83 -24.52 -16.40 -34.93
N HIS A 84 -23.37 -16.13 -35.55
CA HIS A 84 -23.10 -16.40 -36.96
C HIS A 84 -22.41 -17.76 -37.21
N GLN A 85 -22.06 -18.52 -36.16
CA GLN A 85 -21.49 -19.87 -36.28
C GLN A 85 -22.39 -20.91 -35.61
N ASP A 86 -22.91 -21.83 -36.42
CA ASP A 86 -23.63 -23.08 -36.13
C ASP A 86 -24.34 -23.29 -34.76
N SER A 87 -25.65 -23.48 -34.88
CA SER A 87 -26.68 -23.67 -33.86
C SER A 87 -26.68 -25.04 -33.14
N SER A 88 -25.58 -25.79 -33.13
CA SER A 88 -25.56 -27.15 -32.56
C SER A 88 -25.26 -27.22 -31.07
N ASN A 89 -24.76 -26.15 -30.45
CA ASN A 89 -24.50 -26.10 -29.01
C ASN A 89 -25.66 -25.41 -28.25
N PRO A 90 -26.29 -26.08 -27.26
CA PRO A 90 -27.43 -25.53 -26.54
C PRO A 90 -27.07 -24.37 -25.61
N THR A 91 -25.79 -24.24 -25.21
CA THR A 91 -25.31 -23.18 -24.32
C THR A 91 -24.22 -22.37 -25.02
N SER A 92 -24.43 -21.07 -25.20
CA SER A 92 -23.41 -20.17 -25.72
C SER A 92 -22.20 -20.15 -24.78
N SER A 93 -20.97 -20.21 -25.29
CA SER A 93 -19.77 -20.14 -24.44
C SER A 93 -18.70 -19.24 -25.06
N ILE A 94 -18.23 -18.26 -24.29
CA ILE A 94 -17.08 -17.41 -24.66
C ILE A 94 -15.87 -17.78 -23.81
N THR A 95 -14.66 -17.63 -24.38
CA THR A 95 -13.40 -17.97 -23.69
C THR A 95 -12.45 -16.78 -23.69
N VAL A 96 -11.80 -16.57 -22.55
CA VAL A 96 -10.88 -15.47 -22.28
C VAL A 96 -9.68 -16.00 -21.49
N TYR A 97 -8.48 -15.57 -21.85
CA TYR A 97 -7.25 -15.92 -21.14
C TYR A 97 -6.70 -14.71 -20.40
N ARG A 98 -6.28 -14.91 -19.14
CA ARG A 98 -5.78 -13.85 -18.25
C ARG A 98 -4.62 -14.34 -17.38
N ASP A 99 -3.96 -13.38 -16.72
CA ASP A 99 -2.95 -13.63 -15.69
C ASP A 99 -3.53 -14.44 -14.51
N ASP A 100 -2.65 -14.81 -13.58
CA ASP A 100 -2.96 -15.58 -12.37
C ASP A 100 -4.09 -14.96 -11.53
N ARG A 101 -4.21 -13.63 -11.54
CA ARG A 101 -5.27 -12.89 -10.83
C ARG A 101 -6.59 -12.83 -11.58
N GLY A 102 -6.61 -13.12 -12.88
CA GLY A 102 -7.77 -12.90 -13.75
C GLY A 102 -9.05 -13.59 -13.27
N VAL A 103 -8.96 -14.85 -12.85
CA VAL A 103 -10.12 -15.60 -12.34
C VAL A 103 -10.72 -14.91 -11.10
N ASN A 104 -9.86 -14.47 -10.18
CA ASN A 104 -10.31 -13.77 -8.98
C ASN A 104 -10.88 -12.39 -9.30
N ASP A 105 -10.28 -11.66 -10.25
CA ASP A 105 -10.78 -10.37 -10.69
C ASP A 105 -12.21 -10.49 -11.27
N PHE A 106 -12.46 -11.51 -12.11
CA PHE A 106 -13.81 -11.81 -12.61
C PHE A 106 -14.78 -12.19 -11.50
N SER A 107 -14.37 -13.07 -10.58
CA SER A 107 -15.22 -13.49 -9.44
C SER A 107 -15.67 -12.28 -8.61
N ASN A 108 -14.73 -11.39 -8.25
CA ASN A 108 -15.02 -10.17 -7.50
C ASN A 108 -15.88 -9.18 -8.30
N THR A 109 -15.65 -9.05 -9.60
CA THR A 109 -16.48 -8.21 -10.47
C THR A 109 -17.93 -8.70 -10.49
N PHE A 110 -18.15 -10.02 -10.59
CA PHE A 110 -19.49 -10.59 -10.55
C PHE A 110 -20.19 -10.37 -9.21
N LYS A 111 -19.47 -10.39 -8.07
CA LYS A 111 -20.07 -10.03 -6.77
C LYS A 111 -20.72 -8.65 -6.82
N ILE A 112 -20.06 -7.67 -7.43
CA ILE A 112 -20.63 -6.32 -7.58
C ILE A 112 -21.85 -6.35 -8.51
N ILE A 113 -21.69 -6.91 -9.72
CA ILE A 113 -22.72 -6.88 -10.76
C ILE A 113 -24.02 -7.56 -10.30
N TYR A 114 -23.91 -8.68 -9.58
CA TYR A 114 -25.06 -9.41 -9.07
C TYR A 114 -25.64 -8.80 -7.79
N ALA A 115 -24.82 -8.22 -6.91
CA ALA A 115 -25.34 -7.48 -5.77
C ALA A 115 -26.16 -6.27 -6.21
N SER A 116 -25.69 -5.52 -7.21
CA SER A 116 -26.42 -4.37 -7.78
C SER A 116 -27.74 -4.71 -8.48
N ALA A 117 -28.12 -6.00 -8.59
CA ALA A 117 -29.42 -6.42 -9.11
C ALA A 117 -30.55 -6.29 -8.06
N ILE A 118 -30.22 -6.07 -6.79
CA ILE A 118 -31.16 -5.86 -5.69
C ILE A 118 -31.00 -4.40 -5.21
N GLU A 119 -32.09 -3.72 -4.83
CA GLU A 119 -32.00 -2.36 -4.27
C GLU A 119 -31.47 -2.41 -2.81
N GLY A 120 -30.35 -1.76 -2.54
CA GLY A 120 -29.79 -1.65 -1.19
C GLY A 120 -28.49 -0.85 -1.12
N PRO A 121 -28.05 -0.42 0.07
CA PRO A 121 -26.73 0.15 0.26
C PRO A 121 -25.68 -0.96 0.18
N PHE A 122 -24.92 -1.00 -0.92
CA PHE A 122 -23.80 -1.92 -1.05
C PHE A 122 -22.50 -1.21 -0.70
N THR A 123 -21.68 -1.89 0.11
CA THR A 123 -20.29 -1.53 0.33
C THR A 123 -19.45 -2.71 -0.12
N PHE A 124 -18.35 -2.42 -0.79
CA PHE A 124 -17.43 -3.43 -1.30
C PHE A 124 -16.03 -3.12 -0.83
N ASP A 125 -15.27 -4.16 -0.50
CA ASP A 125 -13.89 -4.01 -0.07
C ASP A 125 -13.03 -3.47 -1.22
N ILE A 126 -11.95 -2.77 -0.86
CA ILE A 126 -11.00 -2.19 -1.82
C ILE A 126 -10.50 -3.21 -2.86
N PRO A 127 -10.10 -4.46 -2.51
CA PRO A 127 -9.66 -5.43 -3.50
C PRO A 127 -10.75 -5.82 -4.51
N VAL A 128 -12.02 -5.84 -4.08
CA VAL A 128 -13.17 -6.14 -4.94
C VAL A 128 -13.42 -4.99 -5.91
N LEU A 129 -13.32 -3.74 -5.44
CA LEU A 129 -13.43 -2.54 -6.27
C LEU A 129 -12.30 -2.45 -7.30
N ILE A 130 -11.05 -2.75 -6.91
CA ILE A 130 -9.90 -2.78 -7.83
C ILE A 130 -10.08 -3.88 -8.88
N SER A 131 -10.52 -5.08 -8.48
CA SER A 131 -10.84 -6.18 -9.40
C SER A 131 -11.86 -5.74 -10.45
N ALA A 132 -12.95 -5.12 -10.01
CA ALA A 132 -14.00 -4.61 -10.88
C ALA A 132 -13.53 -3.46 -11.77
N LEU A 133 -12.64 -2.59 -11.27
CA LEU A 133 -12.01 -1.54 -12.07
C LEU A 133 -11.15 -2.14 -13.20
N ARG A 134 -10.39 -3.19 -12.93
CA ARG A 134 -9.61 -3.93 -13.95
C ARG A 134 -10.48 -4.53 -15.03
N ILE A 135 -11.50 -5.30 -14.64
CA ILE A 135 -12.37 -5.99 -15.61
C ILE A 135 -13.19 -4.97 -16.40
N SER A 136 -13.76 -3.95 -15.74
CA SER A 136 -14.53 -2.91 -16.43
C SER A 136 -13.69 -2.10 -17.42
N SER A 137 -12.44 -1.76 -17.07
CA SER A 137 -11.53 -1.04 -17.97
C SER A 137 -11.06 -1.92 -19.13
N ALA A 138 -10.77 -3.20 -18.87
CA ALA A 138 -10.24 -4.12 -19.88
C ALA A 138 -11.28 -4.55 -20.93
N TYR A 139 -12.56 -4.68 -20.54
CA TYR A 139 -13.63 -5.18 -21.43
C TYR A 139 -14.70 -4.13 -21.78
N GLY A 140 -14.48 -2.87 -21.37
CA GLY A 140 -15.31 -1.73 -21.76
C GLY A 140 -16.71 -1.73 -21.12
N PHE A 141 -16.78 -1.69 -19.80
CA PHE A 141 -18.02 -1.46 -19.04
C PHE A 141 -17.95 -0.13 -18.28
N GLU A 142 -18.24 0.96 -18.99
CA GLU A 142 -18.04 2.34 -18.50
C GLU A 142 -18.78 2.68 -17.20
N ASN A 143 -20.02 2.23 -17.04
CA ASN A 143 -20.79 2.52 -15.82
C ASN A 143 -20.16 1.86 -14.59
N LEU A 144 -19.66 0.62 -14.72
CA LEU A 144 -18.96 -0.07 -13.63
C LEU A 144 -17.59 0.56 -13.37
N ARG A 145 -16.91 1.00 -14.44
CA ARG A 145 -15.65 1.73 -14.33
C ARG A 145 -15.83 3.04 -13.55
N ALA A 146 -16.82 3.85 -13.91
CA ALA A 146 -17.14 5.09 -13.20
C ALA A 146 -17.55 4.84 -11.74
N PHE A 147 -18.39 3.83 -11.50
CA PHE A 147 -18.80 3.42 -10.16
C PHE A 147 -17.59 3.06 -9.28
N THR A 148 -16.67 2.25 -9.80
CA THR A 148 -15.49 1.80 -9.04
C THR A 148 -14.50 2.93 -8.77
N ILE A 149 -14.24 3.82 -9.74
CA ILE A 149 -13.44 5.04 -9.52
C ILE A 149 -14.04 5.85 -8.37
N GLN A 150 -15.34 6.17 -8.45
CA GLN A 150 -16.00 7.02 -7.45
C GLN A 150 -15.92 6.43 -6.02
N HIS A 151 -16.00 5.11 -5.89
CA HIS A 151 -15.88 4.45 -4.59
C HIS A 151 -14.43 4.41 -4.10
N LEU A 152 -13.46 4.20 -5.00
CA LEU A 152 -12.05 4.19 -4.66
C LEU A 152 -11.51 5.59 -4.33
N GLU A 153 -12.05 6.67 -4.92
CA GLU A 153 -11.71 8.06 -4.55
C GLU A 153 -12.12 8.39 -3.10
N LYS A 154 -13.22 7.81 -2.65
CA LYS A 154 -13.72 7.97 -1.27
C LYS A 154 -13.03 7.01 -0.30
N ALA A 155 -12.32 6.01 -0.80
CA ALA A 155 -11.63 5.04 0.03
C ALA A 155 -10.32 5.63 0.58
N SER A 156 -9.94 5.22 1.79
CA SER A 156 -8.67 5.60 2.39
C SER A 156 -7.53 4.75 1.80
N LEU A 157 -7.05 5.14 0.62
CA LEU A 157 -5.94 4.50 -0.07
C LEU A 157 -4.62 5.21 0.26
N ALA A 158 -3.57 4.43 0.52
CA ALA A 158 -2.23 4.98 0.65
C ALA A 158 -1.81 5.71 -0.63
N ALA A 159 -1.04 6.79 -0.51
CA ALA A 159 -0.55 7.55 -1.68
C ALA A 159 0.12 6.67 -2.75
N ILE A 160 0.92 5.68 -2.34
CA ILE A 160 1.58 4.75 -3.27
C ILE A 160 0.56 3.91 -4.05
N GLN A 161 -0.45 3.37 -3.35
CA GLN A 161 -1.52 2.61 -4.00
C GLN A 161 -2.31 3.48 -4.99
N ARG A 162 -2.56 4.75 -4.65
CA ARG A 162 -3.22 5.69 -5.58
C ARG A 162 -2.38 5.92 -6.83
N ILE A 163 -1.05 6.00 -6.71
CA ILE A 163 -0.15 6.15 -7.87
C ILE A 163 -0.16 4.89 -8.73
N GLU A 164 -0.13 3.70 -8.13
CA GLU A 164 -0.22 2.43 -8.88
C GLU A 164 -1.51 2.35 -9.68
N LEU A 165 -2.65 2.58 -9.03
CA LEU A 165 -3.96 2.55 -9.68
C LEU A 165 -4.08 3.67 -10.73
N ALA A 166 -3.53 4.85 -10.46
CA ALA A 166 -3.54 5.95 -11.41
C ALA A 166 -2.81 5.60 -12.71
N ARG A 167 -1.64 4.98 -12.60
CA ARG A 167 -0.87 4.55 -13.77
C ARG A 167 -1.50 3.36 -14.47
N GLU A 168 -2.00 2.38 -13.71
CA GLU A 168 -2.65 1.17 -14.25
C GLU A 168 -3.91 1.53 -15.06
N PHE A 169 -4.69 2.52 -14.62
CA PHE A 169 -5.99 2.88 -15.24
C PHE A 169 -6.04 4.27 -15.89
N GLY A 170 -4.91 4.96 -16.03
CA GLY A 170 -4.83 6.30 -16.63
C GLY A 170 -5.59 7.38 -15.86
N LEU A 171 -5.57 7.36 -14.52
CA LEU A 171 -6.24 8.33 -13.65
C LEU A 171 -5.28 9.45 -13.23
N SER A 172 -4.79 10.25 -14.18
CA SER A 172 -3.73 11.24 -13.92
C SER A 172 -4.08 12.27 -12.82
N SER A 173 -5.36 12.55 -12.58
CA SER A 173 -5.82 13.43 -11.50
C SER A 173 -5.49 12.92 -10.09
N TRP A 174 -5.20 11.62 -9.94
CA TRP A 174 -4.88 11.01 -8.65
C TRP A 174 -3.40 11.11 -8.30
N GLU A 175 -2.52 11.34 -9.28
CA GLU A 175 -1.07 11.29 -9.08
C GLU A 175 -0.55 12.49 -8.29
N ASP A 176 -0.86 13.72 -8.72
CA ASP A 176 -0.34 14.93 -8.08
C ASP A 176 -0.70 15.04 -6.58
N PRO A 177 -1.96 14.77 -6.15
CA PRO A 177 -2.30 14.74 -4.73
C PRO A 177 -1.52 13.66 -3.96
N ALA A 178 -1.26 12.51 -4.59
CA ALA A 178 -0.50 11.43 -3.98
C ALA A 178 0.99 11.75 -3.86
N TYR A 179 1.61 12.37 -4.87
CA TYR A 179 2.99 12.83 -4.79
C TYR A 179 3.16 13.89 -3.68
N LYS A 180 2.23 14.84 -3.59
CA LYS A 180 2.24 15.84 -2.52
C LYS A 180 2.13 15.22 -1.13
N GLU A 181 1.23 14.25 -0.95
CA GLU A 181 1.10 13.53 0.31
C GLU A 181 2.41 12.79 0.67
N LEU A 182 3.04 12.15 -0.31
CA LEU A 182 4.35 11.51 -0.11
C LEU A 182 5.45 12.51 0.20
N ALA A 183 5.37 13.74 -0.30
CA ALA A 183 6.32 14.79 0.02
C ALA A 183 6.15 15.34 1.46
N GLU A 184 4.91 15.40 1.94
CA GLU A 184 4.60 15.97 3.26
C GLU A 184 4.69 14.96 4.42
N ARG A 185 4.59 13.65 4.12
CA ARG A 185 4.61 12.55 5.09
C ARG A 185 5.89 12.54 5.93
N GLU A 186 5.78 12.28 7.23
CA GLU A 186 6.95 12.16 8.10
C GLU A 186 7.81 10.93 7.75
N LYS A 187 7.17 9.77 7.60
CA LYS A 187 7.83 8.51 7.23
C LYS A 187 8.54 8.61 5.87
N ALA A 188 9.81 8.22 5.84
CA ALA A 188 10.63 8.13 4.64
C ALA A 188 10.01 7.20 3.59
N VAL A 189 10.31 7.44 2.31
CA VAL A 189 9.92 6.57 1.20
C VAL A 189 10.71 5.26 1.33
N ALA A 190 10.00 4.15 1.44
CA ALA A 190 10.61 2.82 1.51
C ALA A 190 11.14 2.37 0.14
N GLU A 191 12.00 1.36 0.10
CA GLU A 191 12.57 0.86 -1.15
C GLU A 191 11.50 0.33 -2.11
N GLU A 192 10.52 -0.40 -1.57
CA GLU A 192 9.40 -0.95 -2.34
C GLU A 192 8.52 0.17 -2.92
N GLU A 193 8.31 1.24 -2.14
CA GLU A 193 7.60 2.45 -2.59
C GLU A 193 8.39 3.16 -3.70
N ALA A 194 9.72 3.23 -3.59
CA ALA A 194 10.58 3.84 -4.61
C ALA A 194 10.58 3.06 -5.93
N GLN A 195 10.53 1.72 -5.86
CA GLN A 195 10.40 0.86 -7.05
C GLN A 195 9.10 1.15 -7.80
N ILE A 196 7.98 1.29 -7.07
CA ILE A 196 6.68 1.64 -7.63
C ILE A 196 6.68 3.05 -8.26
N LEU A 197 7.27 4.03 -7.56
CA LEU A 197 7.35 5.40 -8.06
C LEU A 197 8.13 5.50 -9.37
N GLY A 198 9.18 4.70 -9.51
CA GLY A 198 10.17 4.87 -10.57
C GLY A 198 11.08 6.07 -10.31
N PHE A 199 12.23 6.09 -10.99
CA PHE A 199 13.32 7.02 -10.68
C PHE A 199 12.93 8.50 -10.77
N GLU A 200 12.21 8.89 -11.83
CA GLU A 200 11.85 10.30 -12.05
C GLU A 200 10.91 10.84 -10.97
N ALA A 201 9.82 10.11 -10.69
CA ALA A 201 8.85 10.51 -9.66
C ALA A 201 9.49 10.45 -8.27
N PHE A 202 10.33 9.45 -8.00
CA PHE A 202 11.10 9.38 -6.75
C PHE A 202 12.00 10.60 -6.58
N ALA A 203 12.77 10.99 -7.61
CA ALA A 203 13.65 12.16 -7.55
C ALA A 203 12.86 13.46 -7.34
N ARG A 204 11.67 13.59 -7.95
CA ARG A 204 10.77 14.72 -7.70
C ARG A 204 10.32 14.75 -6.23
N VAL A 205 9.76 13.65 -5.72
CA VAL A 205 9.29 13.55 -4.33
C VAL A 205 10.45 13.80 -3.36
N ALA A 206 11.63 13.26 -3.60
CA ALA A 206 12.81 13.46 -2.75
C ALA A 206 13.22 14.93 -2.65
N ARG A 207 13.26 15.66 -3.78
CA ARG A 207 13.56 17.11 -3.78
C ARG A 207 12.51 17.90 -3.00
N GLU A 208 11.23 17.62 -3.22
CA GLU A 208 10.13 18.29 -2.50
C GLU A 208 10.23 18.01 -0.98
N ARG A 209 10.54 16.77 -0.58
CA ARG A 209 10.75 16.40 0.83
C ARG A 209 11.92 17.13 1.47
N GLU A 210 13.04 17.24 0.78
CA GLU A 210 14.23 17.95 1.26
C GLU A 210 13.91 19.43 1.51
N GLU A 211 13.21 20.06 0.56
CA GLU A 211 12.78 21.46 0.68
C GLU A 211 11.83 21.66 1.87
N ILE A 212 10.84 20.78 2.04
CA ILE A 212 9.90 20.82 3.17
C ILE A 212 10.64 20.65 4.50
N THR A 213 11.54 19.68 4.59
CA THR A 213 12.34 19.40 5.80
C THR A 213 13.23 20.58 6.15
N LEU A 214 13.90 21.18 5.17
CA LEU A 214 14.75 22.35 5.38
C LEU A 214 13.96 23.55 5.88
N LYS A 215 12.79 23.82 5.29
CA LYS A 215 11.90 24.90 5.74
C LYS A 215 11.41 24.66 7.17
N ARG A 216 10.99 23.44 7.49
CA ARG A 216 10.57 23.05 8.85
C ARG A 216 11.71 23.23 9.87
N GLY A 217 12.92 22.80 9.53
CA GLY A 217 14.10 22.95 10.40
C GLY A 217 14.46 24.41 10.65
N LYS A 218 14.44 25.26 9.61
CA LYS A 218 14.65 26.71 9.76
C LYS A 218 13.61 27.37 10.66
N ALA A 219 12.33 27.06 10.42
CA ALA A 219 11.23 27.60 11.23
C ALA A 219 11.33 27.16 12.70
N LEU A 220 11.68 25.89 12.95
CA LEU A 220 11.89 25.39 14.30
C LEU A 220 13.05 26.11 15.00
N GLY A 221 14.19 26.27 14.33
CA GLY A 221 15.35 26.98 14.89
C GLY A 221 15.06 28.45 15.18
N GLU A 222 14.34 29.15 14.29
CA GLU A 222 13.90 30.52 14.54
C GLU A 222 12.95 30.63 15.74
N GLN A 223 12.02 29.67 15.87
CA GLN A 223 11.09 29.62 16.99
C GLN A 223 11.83 29.36 18.31
N GLU A 224 12.73 28.38 18.35
CA GLU A 224 13.55 28.09 19.52
C GLU A 224 14.43 29.27 19.95
N HIS A 225 14.97 30.03 18.99
CA HIS A 225 15.74 31.23 19.30
C HIS A 225 14.87 32.34 19.90
N LYS A 226 13.68 32.58 19.32
CA LYS A 226 12.70 33.55 19.86
C LYS A 226 12.26 33.16 21.27
N ASP A 227 11.98 31.89 21.51
CA ASP A 227 11.55 31.39 22.82
C ASP A 227 12.65 31.52 23.87
N ARG A 228 13.91 31.29 23.47
CA ARG A 228 15.08 31.49 24.35
C ARG A 228 15.28 32.96 24.71
N LEU A 229 15.24 33.85 23.72
CA LEU A 229 15.33 35.29 23.95
C LEU A 229 14.22 35.80 24.88
N LYS A 230 12.99 35.32 24.69
CA LYS A 230 11.86 35.68 25.54
C LYS A 230 12.08 35.22 26.99
N LYS A 231 12.53 33.98 27.20
CA LYS A 231 12.85 33.45 28.53
C LYS A 231 13.99 34.24 29.20
N GLU A 232 15.03 34.59 28.46
CA GLU A 232 16.15 35.41 28.98
C GLU A 232 15.70 36.81 29.37
N GLN A 233 14.82 37.44 28.59
CA GLN A 233 14.25 38.75 28.91
C GLN A 233 13.34 38.70 30.13
N GLU A 234 12.48 37.68 30.23
CA GLU A 234 11.62 37.46 31.40
C GLU A 234 12.45 37.21 32.67
N GLU A 235 13.54 36.43 32.58
CA GLU A 235 14.44 36.19 33.71
C GLU A 235 15.19 37.45 34.12
N LYS A 236 15.70 38.24 33.17
CA LYS A 236 16.34 39.53 33.45
C LYS A 236 15.37 40.51 34.10
N ALA A 237 14.17 40.66 33.56
CA ALA A 237 13.14 41.53 34.12
C ALA A 237 12.76 41.11 35.55
N LYS A 238 12.67 39.80 35.82
CA LYS A 238 12.41 39.28 37.17
C LYS A 238 13.54 39.61 38.14
N LYS A 239 14.81 39.42 37.73
CA LYS A 239 15.98 39.75 38.57
C LYS A 239 16.08 41.25 38.85
N GLU A 240 15.82 42.08 37.85
CA GLU A 240 15.82 43.54 38.02
C GLU A 240 14.70 44.03 38.95
N ALA A 241 13.50 43.43 38.85
CA ALA A 241 12.40 43.74 39.76
C ALA A 241 12.72 43.34 41.21
N GLU A 242 13.27 42.15 41.43
CA GLU A 242 13.67 41.65 42.75
C GLU A 242 14.80 42.51 43.37
N GLU A 243 15.78 42.92 42.57
CA GLU A 243 16.84 43.82 43.04
C GLU A 243 16.30 45.20 43.40
N LYS A 244 15.35 45.73 42.62
CA LYS A 244 14.71 47.02 42.90
C LYS A 244 13.89 46.98 44.18
N GLU A 245 13.11 45.93 44.40
CA GLU A 245 12.34 45.74 45.64
C GLU A 245 13.28 45.61 46.86
N LYS A 246 14.39 44.88 46.72
CA LYS A 246 15.38 44.74 47.79
C LYS A 246 16.03 46.08 48.15
N LYS A 247 16.39 46.91 47.15
CA LYS A 247 16.95 48.25 47.39
C LYS A 247 15.93 49.19 48.04
N GLU A 248 14.68 49.20 47.58
CA GLU A 248 13.62 50.01 48.21
C GLU A 248 13.34 49.58 49.66
N ALA A 249 13.36 48.28 49.94
CA ALA A 249 13.22 47.76 51.30
C ALA A 249 14.39 48.16 52.21
N GLU A 250 15.63 48.10 51.71
CA GLU A 250 16.82 48.52 52.47
C GLU A 250 16.81 50.02 52.76
N ASP A 251 16.49 50.85 51.76
CA ASP A 251 16.41 52.30 51.91
C ASP A 251 15.32 52.72 52.90
N LYS A 252 14.17 52.04 52.87
CA LYS A 252 13.08 52.26 53.84
C LYS A 252 13.51 51.88 55.26
N ALA A 253 14.19 50.75 55.42
CA ALA A 253 14.69 50.30 56.72
C ALA A 253 15.75 51.26 57.30
N LYS A 254 16.66 51.78 56.47
CA LYS A 254 17.65 52.80 56.88
C LYS A 254 16.99 54.08 57.37
N LYS A 255 16.00 54.61 56.62
CA LYS A 255 15.27 55.81 57.02
C LYS A 255 14.52 55.64 58.34
N GLU A 256 13.84 54.50 58.52
CA GLU A 256 13.12 54.21 59.77
C GLU A 256 14.08 54.05 60.98
N ALA A 257 15.26 53.45 60.77
CA ALA A 257 16.28 53.32 61.81
C ALA A 257 16.89 54.67 62.20
N GLU A 258 17.17 55.54 61.21
CA GLU A 258 17.69 56.88 61.45
C GLU A 258 16.68 57.77 62.19
N GLU A 259 15.39 57.68 61.84
CA GLU A 259 14.32 58.39 62.54
C GLU A 259 14.16 57.91 63.99
N LYS A 260 14.23 56.59 64.23
CA LYS A 260 14.23 56.03 65.60
C LYS A 260 15.43 56.52 66.41
N ALA A 261 16.63 56.49 65.84
CA ALA A 261 17.84 56.96 66.52
C ALA A 261 17.76 58.45 66.87
N LYS A 262 17.18 59.27 66.00
CA LYS A 262 16.95 60.71 66.27
C LYS A 262 15.98 60.92 67.43
N LYS A 263 14.84 60.21 67.44
CA LYS A 263 13.85 60.30 68.52
C LYS A 263 14.42 59.83 69.87
N GLU A 264 15.26 58.79 69.86
CA GLU A 264 15.89 58.28 71.08
C GLU A 264 17.00 59.21 71.61
N ALA A 265 17.76 59.85 70.72
CA ALA A 265 18.75 60.86 71.08
C ALA A 265 18.10 62.14 71.64
N ASP A 266 16.98 62.59 71.06
CA ASP A 266 16.22 63.73 71.56
C ASP A 266 15.54 63.42 72.91
N ALA A 267 15.08 62.17 73.12
CA ALA A 267 14.55 61.74 74.41
C ALA A 267 15.64 61.67 75.50
N LYS A 268 16.87 61.24 75.17
CA LYS A 268 18.00 61.27 76.11
C LYS A 268 18.43 62.70 76.47
N LYS A 269 18.44 63.63 75.51
CA LYS A 269 18.75 65.05 75.78
C LYS A 269 17.68 65.74 76.64
N ALA A 270 16.42 65.31 76.56
CA ALA A 270 15.35 65.82 77.42
C ALA A 270 15.39 65.26 78.86
N ALA A 271 16.06 64.12 79.09
CA ALA A 271 16.21 63.51 80.41
C ALA A 271 17.39 64.07 81.24
N GLU A 272 18.40 64.67 80.60
CA GLU A 272 19.56 65.28 81.28
C GLU A 272 19.37 66.76 81.68
N GLN A 273 18.22 67.38 81.35
CA GLN A 273 17.89 68.78 81.72
C GLN A 273 16.84 68.90 82.84
N LYS A 274 16.61 67.84 83.61
CA LYS A 274 15.74 67.85 84.80
C LYS A 274 16.50 67.55 86.08
#